data_AF-A0A915P0N4-F1
#
_entry.id   AF-A0A915P0N4-F1
#
_cell.length_a   1.000
_cell.length_b   1.000
_cell.length_c   1.000
_cell.angle_alpha   90.00
_cell.angle_beta   90.00
_cell.angle_gamma   90.00
#
_symmetry.space_group_name_H-M   'P 1'
#
loop_
_entity.id
_entity.type
_entity.pdbx_description
1 polymer ?
#
loop_
_entity_poly.entity_id
_entity_poly.type
_entity_poly.pdbx_seq_one_letter_code
_entity_poly.pdbx_strand_id
1 'polypeptide(L)'
;MKTEISFTIKELRELLNLEGVNSHCLIDSNLKEKLEQELNLMERPRRRIVELMLNFAEEKKSSPNQKSLKLLFNSRPTKIELNNKNDSINALYIQNNLDNLIEKIECSLLIVAIGFENILLNGLPKNENGQLKMIDWCRVPNENSLVYATGWCSHAARGLIADSQQQAYSVADQIYEDLNKINSTKNSIKKMSARTQIQQKLCSRGVEFINWDDWKYIDECERRMEIMSIETVPTDLRNLRACLVCSLVKTLHQFEMDGCDNCDRFLGIKGDIEKCVECTSANFDGMIAVCDHNDSWVSKWQRLNIPFGTFRKKFSSKLAFTIFGHLSQ
;
A
#
# COMPACT_ATOMS: atom_id res chain seq x y z
N MET A 1 33.40 -2.98 -5.75
CA MET A 1 32.64 -3.00 -4.47
C MET A 1 31.33 -3.80 -4.63
N LYS A 2 30.85 -4.60 -3.64
CA LYS A 2 29.49 -5.17 -3.72
C LYS A 2 28.48 -4.07 -3.34
N THR A 3 27.85 -3.46 -4.33
CA THR A 3 26.70 -2.56 -4.11
C THR A 3 25.49 -3.42 -3.74
N GLU A 4 25.17 -3.50 -2.45
CA GLU A 4 24.06 -4.28 -1.92
C GLU A 4 22.78 -3.43 -1.89
N ILE A 5 22.15 -3.29 -3.05
CA ILE A 5 20.85 -2.64 -3.20
C ILE A 5 19.81 -3.64 -3.69
N SER A 6 18.63 -3.63 -3.07
CA SER A 6 17.54 -4.57 -3.38
C SER A 6 16.46 -3.99 -4.29
N PHE A 7 16.44 -2.67 -4.50
CA PHE A 7 15.48 -2.02 -5.39
C PHE A 7 15.85 -2.20 -6.87
N THR A 8 14.82 -2.31 -7.70
CA THR A 8 14.92 -2.39 -9.15
C THR A 8 14.88 -0.99 -9.77
N ILE A 9 15.43 -0.87 -10.99
CA ILE A 9 15.62 0.43 -11.64
C ILE A 9 14.32 1.18 -11.93
N LYS A 10 13.22 0.46 -12.21
CA LYS A 10 11.94 1.08 -12.56
C LYS A 10 11.38 1.84 -11.36
N GLU A 11 11.29 1.17 -10.22
CA GLU A 11 10.76 1.67 -8.96
C GLU A 11 11.65 2.80 -8.43
N LEU A 12 12.97 2.65 -8.49
CA LEU A 12 13.88 3.73 -8.11
C LEU A 12 13.69 4.97 -8.98
N ARG A 13 13.50 4.80 -10.29
CA ARG A 13 13.27 5.93 -11.21
C ARG A 13 11.96 6.63 -10.92
N GLU A 14 10.88 5.88 -10.74
CA GLU A 14 9.57 6.45 -10.39
C GLU A 14 9.64 7.22 -9.07
N LEU A 15 10.28 6.63 -8.06
CA LEU A 15 10.47 7.24 -6.74
C LEU A 15 11.29 8.55 -6.82
N LEU A 16 12.43 8.55 -7.52
CA LEU A 16 13.30 9.72 -7.61
C LEU A 16 12.70 10.84 -8.47
N ASN A 17 11.81 10.53 -9.42
CA ASN A 17 11.18 11.51 -10.31
C ASN A 17 9.76 11.92 -9.86
N LEU A 18 9.40 11.71 -8.60
CA LEU A 18 8.10 12.14 -8.07
C LEU A 18 7.88 13.64 -8.26
N GLU A 19 6.74 14.00 -8.87
CA GLU A 19 6.38 15.39 -9.11
C GLU A 19 6.22 16.16 -7.78
N GLY A 20 6.79 17.38 -7.72
CA GLY A 20 6.74 18.22 -6.53
C GLY A 20 7.62 17.75 -5.35
N VAL A 21 8.46 16.72 -5.55
CA VAL A 21 9.41 16.22 -4.55
C VAL A 21 10.84 16.50 -4.99
N ASN A 22 11.65 17.07 -4.10
CA ASN A 22 13.09 17.19 -4.29
C ASN A 22 13.77 15.90 -3.79
N SER A 23 14.08 15.01 -4.73
CA SER A 23 14.71 13.72 -4.45
C SER A 23 16.23 13.82 -4.54
N HIS A 24 16.94 13.21 -3.59
CA HIS A 24 18.39 13.27 -3.51
C HIS A 24 18.99 11.98 -2.94
N CYS A 25 20.07 11.52 -3.55
CA CYS A 25 20.87 10.39 -3.10
C CYS A 25 22.08 10.91 -2.32
N LEU A 26 22.14 10.66 -1.01
CA LEU A 26 23.24 11.12 -0.17
C LEU A 26 24.44 10.19 -0.36
N ILE A 27 25.34 10.59 -1.28
CA ILE A 27 26.57 9.87 -1.62
C ILE A 27 27.74 10.80 -1.31
N ASP A 28 28.66 10.35 -0.46
CA ASP A 28 29.86 11.13 -0.13
C ASP A 28 30.78 11.27 -1.35
N SER A 29 31.56 12.36 -1.42
CA SER A 29 32.40 12.66 -2.59
C SER A 29 33.41 11.55 -2.91
N ASN A 30 33.98 10.92 -1.87
CA ASN A 30 34.95 9.83 -2.06
C ASN A 30 34.28 8.59 -2.67
N LEU A 31 33.06 8.27 -2.23
CA LEU A 31 32.26 7.18 -2.80
C LEU A 31 31.79 7.50 -4.21
N LYS A 32 31.40 8.76 -4.49
CA LYS A 32 31.00 9.22 -5.83
C LYS A 32 32.13 8.95 -6.84
N GLU A 33 33.35 9.41 -6.56
CA GLU A 33 34.50 9.20 -7.44
C GLU A 33 34.80 7.70 -7.67
N LYS A 34 34.73 6.89 -6.61
CA LYS A 34 34.94 5.44 -6.72
C LYS A 34 33.86 4.76 -7.56
N LEU A 35 32.60 5.13 -7.37
CA LEU A 35 31.49 4.58 -8.16
C LEU A 35 31.66 4.93 -9.63
N GLU A 36 32.01 6.18 -9.95
CA GLU A 36 32.27 6.64 -11.33
C GLU A 36 33.41 5.86 -12.01
N GLN A 37 34.49 5.55 -11.28
CA GLN A 37 35.60 4.72 -11.78
C GLN A 37 35.19 3.26 -12.03
N GLU A 38 34.36 2.69 -11.15
CA GLU A 38 33.93 1.29 -11.24
C GLU A 38 32.73 1.07 -12.19
N LEU A 39 32.03 2.12 -12.65
CA LEU A 39 30.81 2.02 -13.46
C LEU A 39 30.95 1.05 -14.66
N ASN A 40 32.05 1.14 -15.39
CA ASN A 40 32.29 0.33 -16.59
C ASN A 40 32.56 -1.15 -16.29
N LEU A 41 32.93 -1.48 -15.05
CA LEU A 41 33.18 -2.85 -14.59
C LEU A 41 31.90 -3.53 -14.09
N MET A 42 30.82 -2.77 -13.86
CA MET A 42 29.57 -3.30 -13.34
C MET A 42 28.72 -3.96 -14.44
N GLU A 43 28.03 -5.04 -14.07
CA GLU A 43 27.00 -5.64 -14.92
C GLU A 43 25.91 -4.62 -15.26
N ARG A 44 25.39 -4.69 -16.49
CA ARG A 44 24.41 -3.73 -17.03
C ARG A 44 23.24 -3.40 -16.09
N PRO A 45 22.58 -4.35 -15.41
CA PRO A 45 21.47 -4.02 -14.50
C PRO A 45 21.91 -3.13 -13.34
N ARG A 46 23.03 -3.46 -12.69
CA ARG A 46 23.59 -2.68 -11.57
C ARG A 46 24.10 -1.33 -12.03
N ARG A 47 24.84 -1.30 -13.14
CA ARG A 47 25.40 -0.07 -13.71
C ARG A 47 24.34 1.01 -13.89
N ARG A 48 23.21 0.65 -14.50
CA ARG A 48 22.12 1.61 -14.76
C ARG A 48 21.47 2.15 -13.48
N ILE A 49 21.47 1.38 -12.39
CA ILE A 49 20.96 1.87 -11.10
C ILE A 49 21.95 2.87 -10.50
N VAL A 50 23.24 2.54 -10.50
CA VAL A 50 24.29 3.43 -9.98
C VAL A 50 24.36 4.72 -10.79
N GLU A 51 24.30 4.66 -12.12
CA GLU A 51 24.20 5.83 -12.99
C GLU A 51 23.02 6.74 -12.60
N LEU A 52 21.84 6.15 -12.36
CA LEU A 52 20.66 6.89 -11.93
C LEU A 52 20.87 7.53 -10.55
N MET A 53 21.47 6.81 -9.60
CA MET A 53 21.75 7.35 -8.27
C MET A 53 22.73 8.53 -8.32
N LEU A 54 23.80 8.41 -9.12
CA LEU A 54 24.80 9.46 -9.32
C LEU A 54 24.19 10.73 -9.93
N ASN A 55 23.26 10.59 -10.87
CA ASN A 55 22.52 11.73 -11.44
C ASN A 55 21.67 12.49 -10.40
N PHE A 56 21.31 11.83 -9.30
CA PHE A 56 20.57 12.42 -8.18
C PHE A 56 21.46 12.69 -6.94
N ALA A 57 22.78 12.54 -7.07
CA ALA A 57 23.74 12.79 -6.00
C ALA A 57 24.08 14.28 -5.82
N GLU A 58 23.68 15.14 -6.75
CA GLU A 58 23.85 16.58 -6.63
C GLU A 58 22.57 17.22 -6.12
N GLU A 59 22.69 18.11 -5.12
CA GLU A 59 21.53 18.75 -4.50
C GLU A 59 20.98 19.84 -5.43
N LYS A 60 19.73 19.67 -5.87
CA LYS A 60 19.01 20.69 -6.63
C LYS A 60 18.48 21.77 -5.69
N LYS A 61 18.53 23.04 -6.12
CA LYS A 61 17.94 24.17 -5.38
C LYS A 61 16.47 23.86 -5.07
N SER A 62 16.13 23.73 -3.80
CA SER A 62 14.76 23.50 -3.34
C SER A 62 14.03 24.82 -3.13
N SER A 63 12.72 24.80 -3.34
CA SER A 63 11.85 25.88 -2.85
C SER A 63 11.47 25.62 -1.38
N PRO A 64 11.17 26.66 -0.58
CA PRO A 64 10.98 26.54 0.88
C PRO A 64 9.89 25.57 1.33
N ASN A 65 8.91 25.28 0.47
CA ASN A 65 7.76 24.42 0.79
C ASN A 65 7.74 23.10 -0.02
N GLN A 66 8.84 22.74 -0.68
CA GLN A 66 8.92 21.51 -1.46
C GLN A 66 9.15 20.30 -0.54
N LYS A 67 8.41 19.22 -0.79
CA LYS A 67 8.67 17.93 -0.10
C LYS A 67 10.06 17.43 -0.51
N SER A 68 10.79 16.78 0.41
CA SER A 68 12.11 16.20 0.13
C SER A 68 12.13 14.70 0.34
N LEU A 69 12.78 13.97 -0.56
CA LEU A 69 13.10 12.56 -0.41
C LEU A 69 14.62 12.40 -0.38
N LYS A 70 15.14 11.74 0.67
CA LYS A 70 16.57 11.50 0.83
C LYS A 70 16.84 10.01 0.94
N LEU A 71 17.69 9.48 0.06
CA LEU A 71 18.20 8.11 0.18
C LEU A 71 19.53 8.14 0.91
N LEU A 72 19.55 7.56 2.11
CA LEU A 72 20.72 7.45 2.97
C LEU A 72 21.36 6.07 2.80
N PHE A 73 22.68 6.04 2.61
CA PHE A 73 23.45 4.81 2.45
C PHE A 73 24.46 4.63 3.57
N ASN A 74 25.06 3.44 3.66
CA ASN A 74 26.07 3.09 4.67
C ASN A 74 25.64 3.37 6.12
N SER A 75 24.34 3.40 6.39
CA SER A 75 23.80 3.81 7.68
C SER A 75 22.97 2.67 8.28
N ARG A 76 23.05 2.50 9.60
CA ARG A 76 22.24 1.52 10.34
C ARG A 76 21.46 2.19 11.47
N PRO A 77 20.19 1.84 11.69
CA PRO A 77 19.44 2.32 12.85
C PRO A 77 20.03 1.72 14.14
N THR A 78 20.20 2.54 15.17
CA THR A 78 20.78 2.12 16.46
C THR A 78 19.83 2.29 17.63
N LYS A 79 19.01 3.34 17.64
CA LYS A 79 18.08 3.63 18.73
C LYS A 79 16.85 4.38 18.23
N ILE A 80 15.68 4.02 18.74
CA ILE A 80 14.44 4.78 18.54
C ILE A 80 14.18 5.63 19.78
N GLU A 81 13.92 6.91 19.58
CA GLU A 81 13.50 7.84 20.62
C GLU A 81 11.97 7.95 20.63
N LEU A 82 11.36 7.65 21.77
CA LEU A 82 9.93 7.78 21.98
C LEU A 82 9.65 9.05 22.81
N ASN A 83 8.48 9.63 22.60
CA ASN A 83 7.99 10.75 23.40
C ASN A 83 7.46 10.24 24.75
N ASN A 84 7.98 10.80 25.84
CA ASN A 84 7.67 10.40 27.22
C ASN A 84 6.17 10.50 27.59
N LYS A 85 5.33 11.21 26.81
CA LYS A 85 3.91 11.44 27.16
C LYS A 85 2.94 10.43 26.56
N ASN A 86 3.27 9.82 25.43
CA ASN A 86 2.31 9.04 24.63
C ASN A 86 2.96 7.86 23.87
N ASP A 87 4.22 7.53 24.16
CA ASP A 87 5.01 6.49 23.48
C ASP A 87 5.04 6.63 21.95
N SER A 88 4.76 7.81 21.40
CA SER A 88 4.86 8.06 19.97
C SER A 88 6.31 8.25 19.57
N ILE A 89 6.66 7.84 18.35
CA ILE A 89 8.01 8.04 17.80
C ILE A 89 8.32 9.54 17.74
N ASN A 90 9.52 9.91 18.19
CA ASN A 90 10.04 11.28 18.15
C ASN A 90 11.27 11.40 17.23
N ALA A 91 12.17 10.41 17.25
CA ALA A 91 13.36 10.40 16.43
C ALA A 91 13.95 9.01 16.24
N LEU A 92 14.79 8.88 15.22
CA LEU A 92 15.63 7.71 14.95
C LEU A 92 17.10 8.13 15.02
N TYR A 93 17.89 7.38 15.78
CA TYR A 93 19.35 7.48 15.75
C TYR A 93 19.88 6.51 14.71
N ILE A 94 20.69 7.04 13.79
CA ILE A 94 21.38 6.26 12.76
C ILE A 94 22.88 6.40 12.95
N GLN A 95 23.61 5.32 12.73
CA GLN A 95 25.07 5.31 12.73
C GLN A 95 25.58 5.08 11.32
N ASN A 96 26.49 5.92 10.86
CA ASN A 96 27.23 5.71 9.61
C ASN A 96 28.32 4.65 9.85
N ASN A 97 28.35 3.63 9.00
CA ASN A 97 29.23 2.47 9.09
C ASN A 97 30.68 2.77 8.65
N LEU A 98 30.93 3.92 8.00
CA LEU A 98 32.26 4.32 7.52
C LEU A 98 33.06 5.07 8.59
N ASP A 99 32.44 6.01 9.29
CA ASP A 99 33.08 6.90 10.27
C ASP A 99 32.58 6.71 11.72
N ASN A 100 31.56 5.86 11.92
CA ASN A 100 30.89 5.61 13.19
C ASN A 100 30.18 6.83 13.79
N LEU A 101 29.95 7.90 13.02
CA LEU A 101 29.19 9.06 13.48
C LEU A 101 27.71 8.69 13.64
N ILE A 102 27.11 9.20 14.72
CA ILE A 102 25.69 8.98 15.03
C ILE A 102 24.93 10.29 14.76
N GLU A 103 23.92 10.20 13.89
CA GLU A 103 23.02 11.30 13.56
C GLU A 103 21.63 11.03 14.15
N LYS A 104 20.97 12.09 14.63
CA LYS A 104 19.58 12.08 15.07
C LYS A 104 18.69 12.59 13.94
N ILE A 105 17.77 11.76 13.47
CA ILE A 105 16.73 12.13 12.51
C ILE A 105 15.41 12.28 13.26
N GLU A 106 14.89 13.50 13.35
CA GLU A 106 13.56 13.73 13.91
C GLU A 106 12.48 13.16 13.00
N CYS A 107 11.59 12.33 13.56
CA CYS A 107 10.54 11.68 12.79
C CYS A 107 9.34 11.32 13.69
N SER A 108 8.14 11.46 13.14
CA SER A 108 6.88 11.06 13.80
C SER A 108 6.33 9.72 13.29
N LEU A 109 6.96 9.15 12.26
CA LEU A 109 6.57 7.90 11.62
C LEU A 109 7.84 7.14 11.24
N LEU A 110 7.90 5.87 11.65
CA LEU A 110 8.95 4.93 11.26
C LEU A 110 8.30 3.71 10.60
N ILE A 111 8.68 3.44 9.36
CA ILE A 111 8.22 2.26 8.62
C ILE A 111 9.42 1.32 8.47
N VAL A 112 9.30 0.11 9.01
CA VAL A 112 10.35 -0.91 8.93
C VAL A 112 10.09 -1.77 7.70
N ALA A 113 10.98 -1.68 6.70
CA ALA A 113 10.86 -2.39 5.42
C ALA A 113 12.14 -3.22 5.12
N ILE A 114 12.48 -4.14 6.04
CA ILE A 114 13.71 -4.96 5.98
C ILE A 114 13.48 -6.41 5.52
N GLY A 115 12.28 -6.71 5.03
CA GLY A 115 11.88 -8.03 4.55
C GLY A 115 10.79 -8.67 5.41
N PHE A 116 10.38 -9.86 4.99
CA PHE A 116 9.34 -10.67 5.64
C PHE A 116 9.92 -11.98 6.16
N GLU A 117 9.29 -12.51 7.20
CA GLU A 117 9.59 -13.83 7.76
C GLU A 117 8.41 -14.78 7.54
N ASN A 118 8.73 -16.05 7.30
CA ASN A 118 7.72 -17.08 7.09
C ASN A 118 7.20 -17.60 8.43
N ILE A 119 5.89 -17.54 8.62
CA ILE A 119 5.22 -18.21 9.73
C ILE A 119 4.95 -19.66 9.30
N LEU A 120 5.61 -20.61 9.95
CA LEU A 120 5.41 -22.03 9.63
C LEU A 120 4.12 -22.56 10.27
N LEU A 121 3.31 -23.26 9.47
CA LEU A 121 2.11 -23.95 9.95
C LEU A 121 2.45 -25.12 10.88
N ASN A 122 1.60 -25.32 11.88
CA ASN A 122 1.73 -26.43 12.82
C ASN A 122 1.73 -27.79 12.10
N GLY A 123 2.67 -28.66 12.48
CA GLY A 123 2.80 -30.02 11.92
C GLY A 123 3.71 -30.12 10.69
N LEU A 124 4.27 -29.00 10.18
CA LEU A 124 5.28 -29.02 9.13
C LEU A 124 6.70 -29.09 9.69
N PRO A 125 7.63 -29.77 9.01
CA PRO A 125 9.02 -29.93 9.45
C PRO A 125 9.83 -28.63 9.29
N LYS A 126 10.74 -28.37 10.24
CA LYS A 126 11.67 -27.23 10.23
C LYS A 126 13.10 -27.66 9.91
N ASN A 127 13.86 -26.78 9.27
CA ASN A 127 15.31 -26.89 9.18
C ASN A 127 15.98 -26.22 10.39
N GLU A 128 17.31 -26.25 10.45
CA GLU A 128 18.12 -25.66 11.54
C GLU A 128 17.92 -24.14 11.68
N ASN A 129 17.57 -23.48 10.58
CA ASN A 129 17.32 -22.03 10.53
C ASN A 129 15.86 -21.66 10.85
N GLY A 130 15.04 -22.63 11.30
CA GLY A 130 13.62 -22.42 11.62
C GLY A 130 12.68 -22.29 10.42
N GLN A 131 13.19 -22.42 9.18
CA GLN A 131 12.44 -22.35 7.94
C GLN A 131 11.84 -23.72 7.57
N LEU A 132 10.93 -23.75 6.59
CA LEU A 132 10.33 -24.99 6.10
C LEU A 132 11.43 -25.93 5.57
N LYS A 133 11.43 -27.17 6.06
CA LYS A 133 12.36 -28.20 5.58
C LYS A 133 11.91 -28.70 4.20
N MET A 134 12.78 -28.56 3.21
CA MET A 134 12.56 -29.03 1.83
C MET A 134 13.52 -30.19 1.52
N ILE A 135 13.10 -31.14 0.68
CA ILE A 135 13.95 -32.25 0.21
C ILE A 135 14.74 -31.84 -1.04
N ASP A 136 14.05 -31.22 -2.01
CA ASP A 136 14.54 -30.97 -3.36
C ASP A 136 13.97 -29.66 -3.95
N TRP A 137 13.72 -28.68 -3.07
CA TRP A 137 13.07 -27.41 -3.41
C TRP A 137 11.61 -27.50 -3.90
N CYS A 138 11.04 -28.71 -3.96
CA CYS A 138 9.63 -28.94 -4.32
C CYS A 138 8.85 -29.65 -3.22
N ARG A 139 9.44 -30.71 -2.66
CA ARG A 139 8.80 -31.61 -1.68
C ARG A 139 9.14 -31.26 -0.25
N VAL A 140 8.15 -31.45 0.62
CA VAL A 140 8.26 -31.34 2.07
C VAL A 140 8.21 -32.75 2.67
N PRO A 141 9.15 -33.12 3.56
CA PRO A 141 9.17 -34.46 4.14
C PRO A 141 7.93 -34.68 5.02
N ASN A 142 7.15 -35.71 4.68
CA ASN A 142 5.99 -36.13 5.45
C ASN A 142 5.73 -37.63 5.21
N GLU A 143 5.41 -38.36 6.28
CA GLU A 143 5.24 -39.82 6.24
C GLU A 143 3.86 -40.23 5.70
N ASN A 144 2.83 -39.43 5.96
CA ASN A 144 1.44 -39.82 5.74
C ASN A 144 0.85 -39.39 4.39
N SER A 145 1.52 -38.46 3.70
CA SER A 145 1.01 -37.86 2.47
C SER A 145 2.11 -37.15 1.71
N LEU A 146 1.91 -36.99 0.40
CA LEU A 146 2.75 -36.11 -0.40
C LEU A 146 2.44 -34.65 -0.07
N VAL A 147 3.48 -33.90 0.30
CA VAL A 147 3.39 -32.47 0.62
C VAL A 147 4.40 -31.72 -0.22
N TYR A 148 3.97 -30.60 -0.78
CA TYR A 148 4.78 -29.75 -1.64
C TYR A 148 4.66 -28.30 -1.17
N ALA A 149 5.65 -27.47 -1.49
CA ALA A 149 5.63 -26.04 -1.19
C ALA A 149 6.25 -25.25 -2.34
N THR A 150 5.69 -24.07 -2.61
CA THR A 150 6.12 -23.18 -3.69
C THR A 150 5.92 -21.72 -3.30
N GLY A 151 6.67 -20.82 -3.93
CA GLY A 151 6.73 -19.40 -3.60
C GLY A 151 7.46 -19.14 -2.28
N TRP A 152 7.19 -17.98 -1.69
CA TRP A 152 7.92 -17.52 -0.51
C TRP A 152 7.76 -18.41 0.72
N CYS A 153 6.82 -19.34 0.81
CA CYS A 153 6.77 -20.26 1.94
C CYS A 153 7.88 -21.33 1.89
N SER A 154 8.44 -21.62 0.72
CA SER A 154 9.50 -22.63 0.54
C SER A 154 10.92 -22.05 0.54
N HIS A 155 11.07 -20.73 0.47
CA HIS A 155 12.36 -20.02 0.51
C HIS A 155 12.23 -18.66 1.22
N ALA A 156 13.30 -17.86 1.30
CA ALA A 156 13.19 -16.51 1.87
C ALA A 156 12.29 -15.61 0.99
N ALA A 157 11.57 -14.66 1.60
CA ALA A 157 10.67 -13.72 0.92
C ALA A 157 11.42 -12.76 -0.04
N ARG A 158 11.78 -13.27 -1.22
CA ARG A 158 12.58 -12.62 -2.25
C ARG A 158 12.11 -13.07 -3.63
N GLY A 159 12.31 -12.22 -4.63
CA GLY A 159 11.93 -12.47 -6.01
C GLY A 159 10.61 -11.80 -6.39
N LEU A 160 10.43 -11.63 -7.69
CA LEU A 160 9.23 -11.07 -8.32
C LEU A 160 8.16 -12.15 -8.49
N ILE A 161 6.96 -11.72 -8.88
CA ILE A 161 5.83 -12.62 -9.16
C ILE A 161 6.21 -13.67 -10.21
N ALA A 162 6.97 -13.28 -11.24
CA ALA A 162 7.44 -14.19 -12.29
C ALA A 162 8.36 -15.30 -11.75
N ASP A 163 9.21 -15.00 -10.76
CA ASP A 163 10.08 -16.00 -10.13
C ASP A 163 9.25 -17.05 -9.38
N SER A 164 8.26 -16.57 -8.61
CA SER A 164 7.32 -17.44 -7.88
C SER A 164 6.48 -18.28 -8.85
N GLN A 165 6.09 -17.71 -9.99
CA GLN A 165 5.35 -18.40 -11.05
C GLN A 165 6.19 -19.53 -11.67
N GLN A 166 7.45 -19.26 -12.02
CA GLN A 166 8.34 -20.27 -12.58
C GLN A 166 8.56 -21.42 -11.60
N GLN A 167 8.76 -21.10 -10.31
CA GLN A 167 8.87 -22.13 -9.28
C GLN A 167 7.59 -22.96 -9.16
N ALA A 168 6.41 -22.33 -9.22
CA ALA A 168 5.13 -23.03 -9.17
C ALA A 168 4.99 -24.04 -10.33
N TYR A 169 5.47 -23.70 -11.54
CA TYR A 169 5.50 -24.66 -12.65
C TYR A 169 6.41 -25.85 -12.36
N SER A 170 7.64 -25.63 -11.89
CA SER A 170 8.56 -26.73 -11.57
C SER A 170 8.00 -27.65 -10.48
N VAL A 171 7.33 -27.10 -9.46
CA VAL A 171 6.67 -27.88 -8.42
C VAL A 171 5.48 -28.67 -8.99
N ALA A 172 4.70 -28.07 -9.89
CA ALA A 172 3.57 -28.74 -10.55
C ALA A 172 4.04 -29.92 -11.43
N ASP A 173 5.14 -29.76 -12.17
CA ASP A 173 5.76 -30.83 -12.94
C ASP A 173 6.20 -31.98 -12.02
N GLN A 174 6.80 -31.66 -10.87
CA GLN A 174 7.20 -32.67 -9.89
C GLN A 174 6.00 -33.41 -9.29
N ILE A 175 4.91 -32.71 -8.99
CA ILE A 175 3.65 -33.32 -8.54
C ILE A 175 3.12 -34.30 -9.60
N TYR A 176 3.13 -33.90 -10.87
CA TYR A 176 2.67 -34.74 -11.97
C TYR A 176 3.51 -36.02 -12.10
N GLU A 177 4.83 -35.92 -12.04
CA GLU A 177 5.73 -37.07 -12.07
C GLU A 177 5.48 -38.04 -10.90
N ASP A 178 5.32 -37.51 -9.68
CA ASP A 178 5.10 -38.32 -8.49
C ASP A 178 3.74 -39.04 -8.53
N LEU A 179 2.70 -38.36 -9.01
CA LEU A 179 1.37 -38.97 -9.19
C LEU A 179 1.38 -40.07 -10.26
N ASN A 180 2.12 -39.89 -11.36
CA ASN A 180 2.24 -40.92 -12.40
C ASN A 180 2.93 -42.19 -11.89
N LYS A 181 3.96 -42.04 -11.05
CA LYS A 181 4.61 -43.18 -10.38
C LYS A 181 3.63 -43.96 -9.51
N ILE A 182 2.75 -43.26 -8.77
CA ILE A 182 1.75 -43.87 -7.88
C ILE A 182 0.60 -44.53 -8.64
N ASN A 183 0.06 -43.87 -9.66
CA ASN A 183 -1.06 -44.38 -10.46
C ASN A 183 -0.67 -45.66 -11.22
N SER A 184 0.59 -45.78 -11.63
CA SER A 184 1.13 -47.00 -12.22
C SER A 184 1.11 -48.21 -11.27
N THR A 185 0.90 -48.00 -9.95
CA THR A 185 0.93 -49.06 -8.93
C THR A 185 -0.43 -49.42 -8.33
N LYS A 186 -1.53 -48.68 -8.60
CA LYS A 186 -2.84 -48.93 -7.96
C LYS A 186 -4.02 -48.82 -8.93
N ASN A 187 -4.74 -49.94 -9.11
CA ASN A 187 -6.04 -49.97 -9.80
C ASN A 187 -7.11 -49.18 -9.04
N SER A 188 -7.80 -48.28 -9.75
CA SER A 188 -8.56 -47.16 -9.20
C SER A 188 -9.95 -47.56 -8.68
N ILE A 189 -10.23 -47.29 -7.40
CA ILE A 189 -11.61 -47.27 -6.85
C ILE A 189 -12.15 -45.84 -6.95
N LYS A 190 -13.32 -45.66 -7.56
CA LYS A 190 -14.08 -44.40 -7.58
C LYS A 190 -14.50 -44.01 -6.15
N LYS A 191 -13.65 -43.25 -5.44
CA LYS A 191 -14.04 -42.54 -4.21
C LYS A 191 -14.65 -41.18 -4.57
N MET A 192 -15.66 -40.76 -3.80
CA MET A 192 -16.23 -39.41 -3.85
C MET A 192 -15.15 -38.34 -3.97
N SER A 193 -15.46 -37.27 -4.71
CA SER A 193 -14.61 -36.08 -4.85
C SER A 193 -14.08 -35.62 -3.50
N ALA A 194 -12.75 -35.50 -3.38
CA ALA A 194 -12.07 -35.01 -2.17
C ALA A 194 -12.59 -33.63 -1.73
N ARG A 195 -13.07 -32.81 -2.69
CA ARG A 195 -13.64 -31.48 -2.43
C ARG A 195 -14.88 -31.54 -1.52
N THR A 196 -15.80 -32.47 -1.78
CA THR A 196 -17.04 -32.61 -1.01
C THR A 196 -16.75 -33.05 0.43
N GLN A 197 -15.76 -33.91 0.63
CA GLN A 197 -15.37 -34.39 1.97
C GLN A 197 -14.73 -33.29 2.81
N ILE A 198 -13.88 -32.45 2.20
CA ILE A 198 -13.24 -31.32 2.90
C ILE A 198 -14.30 -30.28 3.31
N GLN A 199 -15.22 -29.94 2.40
CA GLN A 199 -16.30 -28.99 2.70
C GLN A 199 -17.17 -29.46 3.87
N GLN A 200 -17.61 -30.73 3.87
CA GLN A 200 -18.36 -31.30 4.98
C GLN A 200 -17.60 -31.22 6.31
N LYS A 201 -16.29 -31.44 6.28
CA LYS A 201 -15.41 -31.37 7.45
C LYS A 201 -15.19 -29.95 7.96
N LEU A 202 -15.21 -28.94 7.08
CA LEU A 202 -15.20 -27.53 7.47
C LEU A 202 -16.53 -27.15 8.13
N CYS A 203 -17.66 -27.53 7.52
CA CYS A 203 -18.99 -27.27 8.07
C CYS A 203 -19.21 -27.95 9.43
N SER A 204 -18.81 -29.22 9.59
CA SER A 204 -18.98 -29.93 10.87
C SER A 204 -18.12 -29.37 12.00
N ARG A 205 -17.07 -28.62 11.67
CA ARG A 205 -16.22 -27.90 12.63
C ARG A 205 -16.67 -26.45 12.86
N GLY A 206 -17.72 -25.99 12.18
CA GLY A 206 -18.16 -24.60 12.25
C GLY A 206 -17.13 -23.60 11.72
N VAL A 207 -16.26 -24.02 10.79
CA VAL A 207 -15.25 -23.13 10.19
C VAL A 207 -15.90 -22.39 9.02
N GLU A 208 -15.98 -21.07 9.13
CA GLU A 208 -16.38 -20.21 8.02
C GLU A 208 -15.32 -20.20 6.93
N PHE A 209 -15.74 -20.29 5.67
CA PHE A 209 -14.85 -20.25 4.52
C PHE A 209 -15.51 -19.50 3.35
N ILE A 210 -14.67 -18.86 2.54
CA ILE A 210 -15.08 -18.13 1.34
C ILE A 210 -14.84 -19.04 0.13
N ASN A 211 -15.89 -19.32 -0.63
CA ASN A 211 -15.78 -20.02 -1.90
C ASN A 211 -15.59 -19.03 -3.07
N TRP A 212 -15.43 -19.55 -4.29
CA TRP A 212 -15.17 -18.71 -5.46
C TRP A 212 -16.31 -17.74 -5.80
N ASP A 213 -17.56 -18.17 -5.62
CA ASP A 213 -18.72 -17.33 -5.88
C ASP A 213 -18.89 -16.27 -4.78
N ASP A 214 -18.58 -16.61 -3.53
CA ASP A 214 -18.53 -15.64 -2.42
C ASP A 214 -17.46 -14.56 -2.69
N TRP A 215 -16.25 -14.95 -3.12
CA TRP A 215 -15.18 -14.01 -3.48
C TRP A 215 -15.58 -13.13 -4.67
N LYS A 216 -16.19 -13.70 -5.71
CA LYS A 216 -16.69 -12.93 -6.86
C LYS A 216 -17.70 -11.86 -6.46
N TYR A 217 -18.58 -12.19 -5.52
CA TYR A 217 -19.55 -11.24 -4.99
C TYR A 217 -18.87 -10.09 -4.24
N ILE A 218 -17.82 -10.38 -3.45
CA ILE A 218 -17.00 -9.36 -2.79
C ILE A 218 -16.32 -8.46 -3.83
N ASP A 219 -15.63 -9.05 -4.81
CA ASP A 219 -14.93 -8.33 -5.88
C ASP A 219 -15.90 -7.46 -6.72
N GLU A 220 -17.12 -7.94 -6.99
CA GLU A 220 -18.17 -7.13 -7.62
C GLU A 220 -18.59 -5.94 -6.76
N CYS A 221 -18.76 -6.15 -5.45
CA CYS A 221 -19.10 -5.06 -4.53
C CYS A 221 -17.99 -4.01 -4.46
N GLU A 222 -16.72 -4.43 -4.37
CA GLU A 222 -15.56 -3.53 -4.35
C GLU A 222 -15.47 -2.70 -5.64
N ARG A 223 -15.60 -3.33 -6.81
CA ARG A 223 -15.62 -2.64 -8.10
C ARG A 223 -16.78 -1.64 -8.23
N ARG A 224 -17.95 -1.98 -7.69
CA ARG A 224 -19.09 -1.06 -7.67
C ARG A 224 -18.85 0.14 -6.75
N MET A 225 -18.22 -0.06 -5.59
CA MET A 225 -17.85 1.03 -4.70
C MET A 225 -16.80 1.96 -5.31
N GLU A 226 -15.84 1.43 -6.08
CA GLU A 226 -14.86 2.23 -6.83
C GLU A 226 -15.53 3.19 -7.81
N ILE A 227 -16.57 2.74 -8.53
CA ILE A 227 -17.34 3.60 -9.44
C ILE A 227 -18.05 4.72 -8.67
N MET A 228 -18.69 4.40 -7.55
CA MET A 228 -19.33 5.41 -6.68
C MET A 228 -18.31 6.41 -6.08
N SER A 229 -17.06 5.97 -5.88
CA SER A 229 -16.00 6.81 -5.31
C SER A 229 -15.50 7.89 -6.26
N ILE A 230 -15.45 7.60 -7.57
CA ILE A 230 -14.89 8.51 -8.57
C ILE A 230 -15.85 9.66 -8.87
N GLU A 231 -17.16 9.40 -8.93
CA GLU A 231 -18.17 10.42 -9.24
C GLU A 231 -18.32 11.49 -8.13
N THR A 232 -17.88 11.18 -6.91
CA THR A 232 -18.01 12.06 -5.73
C THR A 232 -16.75 12.90 -5.45
N VAL A 233 -15.66 12.70 -6.19
CA VAL A 233 -14.40 13.45 -6.04
C VAL A 233 -14.34 14.58 -7.10
N PRO A 234 -13.76 15.75 -6.78
CA PRO A 234 -13.54 16.79 -7.78
C PRO A 234 -12.74 16.28 -8.99
N THR A 235 -13.26 16.50 -10.20
CA THR A 235 -12.58 16.10 -11.46
C THR A 235 -11.31 16.90 -11.71
N ASP A 236 -11.22 18.11 -11.18
CA ASP A 236 -9.99 18.91 -11.13
C ASP A 236 -9.94 19.79 -9.87
N LEU A 237 -8.84 20.53 -9.71
CA LEU A 237 -8.62 21.42 -8.55
C LEU A 237 -8.98 22.89 -8.83
N ARG A 238 -9.62 23.19 -9.97
CA ARG A 238 -10.01 24.55 -10.37
C ARG A 238 -11.50 24.74 -10.11
N ASN A 239 -11.89 25.98 -9.76
CA ASN A 239 -13.29 26.34 -9.53
C ASN A 239 -14.00 25.39 -8.54
N LEU A 240 -13.27 24.93 -7.52
CA LEU A 240 -13.82 24.09 -6.47
C LEU A 240 -14.84 24.87 -5.64
N ARG A 241 -15.93 24.20 -5.30
CA ARG A 241 -16.94 24.72 -4.39
C ARG A 241 -17.28 23.65 -3.36
N ALA A 242 -17.67 24.08 -2.18
CA ALA A 242 -18.13 23.20 -1.11
C ALA A 242 -19.62 23.42 -0.88
N CYS A 243 -20.41 22.35 -0.88
CA CYS A 243 -21.83 22.42 -0.51
C CYS A 243 -21.98 22.98 0.91
N LEU A 244 -22.85 23.98 1.08
CA LEU A 244 -23.06 24.63 2.36
C LEU A 244 -23.70 23.71 3.41
N VAL A 245 -24.43 22.68 2.96
CA VAL A 245 -25.13 21.73 3.82
C VAL A 245 -24.25 20.54 4.21
N CYS A 246 -23.79 19.74 3.24
CA CYS A 246 -23.03 18.52 3.50
C CYS A 246 -21.51 18.69 3.48
N SER A 247 -20.99 19.88 3.12
CA SER A 247 -19.56 20.15 2.98
C SER A 247 -18.82 19.37 1.90
N LEU A 248 -19.54 18.62 1.05
CA LEU A 248 -18.97 17.93 -0.12
C LEU A 248 -18.35 18.96 -1.07
N VAL A 249 -17.16 18.67 -1.56
CA VAL A 249 -16.40 19.49 -2.49
C VAL A 249 -16.44 18.84 -3.86
N LYS A 250 -16.86 19.60 -4.87
CA LYS A 250 -16.83 19.27 -6.29
C LYS A 250 -16.46 20.53 -7.08
N THR A 251 -16.15 20.40 -8.37
CA THR A 251 -16.05 21.57 -9.25
C THR A 251 -17.43 22.21 -9.45
N LEU A 252 -17.47 23.52 -9.78
CA LEU A 252 -18.73 24.20 -10.11
C LEU A 252 -19.52 23.45 -11.20
N HIS A 253 -18.83 22.98 -12.23
CA HIS A 253 -19.44 22.24 -13.33
C HIS A 253 -20.03 20.90 -12.89
N GLN A 254 -19.35 20.18 -11.98
CA GLN A 254 -19.90 18.93 -11.44
C GLN A 254 -21.17 19.15 -10.62
N PHE A 255 -21.26 20.23 -9.83
CA PHE A 255 -22.52 20.55 -9.13
C PHE A 255 -23.64 20.92 -10.10
N GLU A 256 -23.31 21.63 -11.18
CA GLU A 256 -24.29 21.98 -12.21
C GLU A 256 -24.83 20.73 -12.94
N MET A 257 -23.95 19.79 -13.32
CA MET A 257 -24.32 18.60 -14.10
C MET A 257 -24.95 17.51 -13.24
N ASP A 258 -24.37 17.23 -12.07
CA ASP A 258 -24.71 16.05 -11.27
C ASP A 258 -25.48 16.42 -10.00
N GLY A 259 -25.50 17.70 -9.62
CA GLY A 259 -26.04 18.14 -8.34
C GLY A 259 -25.10 17.79 -7.18
N CYS A 260 -25.67 17.75 -5.97
CA CYS A 260 -24.94 17.35 -4.77
C CYS A 260 -25.40 15.96 -4.34
N ASP A 261 -24.53 14.95 -4.36
CA ASP A 261 -24.88 13.54 -4.10
C ASP A 261 -25.58 13.34 -2.74
N ASN A 262 -25.26 14.21 -1.80
CA ASN A 262 -25.73 14.16 -0.41
C ASN A 262 -26.97 15.01 -0.15
N CYS A 263 -27.29 15.95 -1.03
CA CYS A 263 -28.31 16.98 -0.78
C CYS A 263 -29.25 17.24 -1.96
N ASP A 264 -29.06 16.56 -3.09
CA ASP A 264 -29.81 16.80 -4.32
C ASP A 264 -31.33 16.67 -4.10
N ARG A 265 -31.74 15.72 -3.26
CA ARG A 265 -33.16 15.47 -2.90
C ARG A 265 -33.92 16.71 -2.41
N PHE A 266 -33.25 17.69 -1.81
CA PHE A 266 -33.90 18.90 -1.29
C PHE A 266 -33.28 20.22 -1.76
N LEU A 267 -32.04 20.22 -2.26
CA LEU A 267 -31.44 21.42 -2.86
C LEU A 267 -31.78 21.58 -4.35
N GLY A 268 -31.95 20.48 -5.09
CA GLY A 268 -32.28 20.51 -6.52
C GLY A 268 -31.34 21.40 -7.34
N ILE A 269 -30.03 21.24 -7.14
CA ILE A 269 -28.99 22.08 -7.76
C ILE A 269 -28.81 21.74 -9.25
N LYS A 270 -29.10 20.50 -9.62
CA LYS A 270 -28.84 19.98 -10.97
C LYS A 270 -29.54 20.82 -12.05
N GLY A 271 -28.75 21.29 -13.02
CA GLY A 271 -29.19 22.12 -14.14
C GLY A 271 -29.45 23.59 -13.78
N ASP A 272 -29.16 24.03 -12.55
CA ASP A 272 -29.46 25.37 -12.05
C ASP A 272 -28.18 26.03 -11.48
N ILE A 273 -27.49 26.81 -12.32
CA ILE A 273 -26.21 27.46 -11.98
C ILE A 273 -26.39 28.48 -10.84
N GLU A 274 -27.51 29.21 -10.82
CA GLU A 274 -27.76 30.22 -9.79
C GLU A 274 -27.89 29.57 -8.43
N LYS A 275 -28.70 28.51 -8.32
CA LYS A 275 -28.78 27.70 -7.09
C LYS A 275 -27.47 27.05 -6.72
N CYS A 276 -26.68 26.62 -7.71
CA CYS A 276 -25.35 26.10 -7.43
C CYS A 276 -24.49 27.15 -6.72
N VAL A 277 -24.49 28.40 -7.16
CA VAL A 277 -23.73 29.47 -6.52
C VAL A 277 -24.27 29.81 -5.14
N GLU A 278 -25.59 29.80 -4.95
CA GLU A 278 -26.23 30.08 -3.65
C GLU A 278 -26.01 28.98 -2.61
N CYS A 279 -26.07 27.71 -3.03
CA CYS A 279 -25.99 26.55 -2.14
C CYS A 279 -24.56 26.04 -1.89
N THR A 280 -23.56 26.62 -2.54
CA THR A 280 -22.15 26.21 -2.42
C THR A 280 -21.20 27.40 -2.25
N SER A 281 -20.01 27.20 -1.69
CA SER A 281 -19.02 28.25 -1.44
C SER A 281 -17.64 27.90 -1.99
N ALA A 282 -16.97 28.85 -2.63
CA ALA A 282 -15.55 28.72 -3.01
C ALA A 282 -14.59 29.00 -1.83
N ASN A 283 -15.08 29.55 -0.72
CA ASN A 283 -14.27 29.90 0.44
C ASN A 283 -14.18 28.73 1.42
N PHE A 284 -13.07 27.98 1.37
CA PHE A 284 -12.71 26.95 2.35
C PHE A 284 -11.19 26.74 2.42
N ASP A 285 -10.66 26.35 3.58
CA ASP A 285 -9.22 26.34 3.88
C ASP A 285 -8.47 25.05 3.47
N GLY A 286 -9.20 24.05 2.97
CA GLY A 286 -8.61 22.79 2.53
C GLY A 286 -9.63 21.67 2.36
N MET A 287 -9.16 20.50 1.93
CA MET A 287 -9.98 19.33 1.64
C MET A 287 -9.52 18.12 2.46
N ILE A 288 -10.46 17.22 2.72
CA ILE A 288 -10.25 15.94 3.38
C ILE A 288 -10.97 14.88 2.53
N ALA A 289 -10.27 13.85 2.10
CA ALA A 289 -10.88 12.69 1.46
C ALA A 289 -11.23 11.66 2.54
N VAL A 290 -12.47 11.14 2.51
CA VAL A 290 -12.95 10.13 3.45
C VAL A 290 -13.43 8.91 2.68
N CYS A 291 -12.77 7.77 2.89
CA CYS A 291 -13.15 6.49 2.30
C CYS A 291 -14.05 5.66 3.23
N ASP A 292 -13.82 5.70 4.54
CA ASP A 292 -14.66 5.06 5.54
C ASP A 292 -15.09 6.09 6.60
N HIS A 293 -16.39 6.38 6.63
CA HIS A 293 -16.99 7.33 7.58
C HIS A 293 -17.03 6.77 9.01
N ASN A 294 -17.26 5.47 9.19
CA ASN A 294 -17.60 4.87 10.49
C ASN A 294 -16.38 4.75 11.41
N ASP A 295 -15.22 4.43 10.83
CA ASP A 295 -14.00 4.23 11.61
C ASP A 295 -13.03 5.43 11.57
N SER A 296 -13.18 6.34 10.61
CA SER A 296 -12.28 7.49 10.49
C SER A 296 -12.40 8.47 11.66
N TRP A 297 -11.31 8.60 12.41
CA TRP A 297 -11.14 9.64 13.43
C TRP A 297 -11.39 11.04 12.86
N VAL A 298 -10.95 11.29 11.63
CA VAL A 298 -11.12 12.59 10.96
C VAL A 298 -12.59 12.89 10.70
N SER A 299 -13.37 11.88 10.31
CA SER A 299 -14.83 12.00 10.09
C SER A 299 -15.57 12.33 11.39
N LYS A 300 -15.21 11.66 12.48
CA LYS A 300 -15.75 11.93 13.83
C LYS A 300 -15.39 13.34 14.31
N TRP A 301 -14.13 13.76 14.14
CA TRP A 301 -13.65 15.08 14.53
C TRP A 301 -14.32 16.22 13.76
N GLN A 302 -14.51 16.04 12.44
CA GLN A 302 -15.15 17.03 11.56
C GLN A 302 -16.69 16.96 11.58
N ARG A 303 -17.29 16.02 12.35
CA ARG A 303 -18.74 15.76 12.41
C ARG A 303 -19.35 15.52 11.02
N LEU A 304 -18.63 14.82 10.16
CA LEU A 304 -19.15 14.41 8.85
C LEU A 304 -20.13 13.27 9.11
N ASN A 305 -21.42 13.46 8.82
CA ASN A 305 -22.49 12.48 9.07
C ASN A 305 -22.96 11.77 7.79
N ILE A 306 -22.20 11.86 6.70
CA ILE A 306 -22.65 11.48 5.36
C ILE A 306 -21.56 10.65 4.69
N PRO A 307 -21.92 9.52 4.03
CA PRO A 307 -20.93 8.59 3.49
C PRO A 307 -20.16 9.19 2.30
N PHE A 308 -18.87 8.87 2.26
CA PHE A 308 -17.93 8.92 1.13
C PHE A 308 -17.80 10.25 0.36
N GLY A 309 -16.56 10.71 0.12
CA GLY A 309 -16.28 11.85 -0.76
C GLY A 309 -15.19 12.78 -0.26
N THR A 310 -14.97 13.87 -0.99
CA THR A 310 -14.04 14.94 -0.61
C THR A 310 -14.80 16.05 0.09
N PHE A 311 -14.42 16.37 1.33
CA PHE A 311 -15.12 17.35 2.15
C PHE A 311 -14.22 18.53 2.50
N ARG A 312 -14.80 19.72 2.68
CA ARG A 312 -14.03 20.88 3.16
C ARG A 312 -13.56 20.66 4.60
N LYS A 313 -12.36 21.14 4.91
CA LYS A 313 -11.84 21.24 6.27
C LYS A 313 -12.50 22.43 6.97
N LYS A 314 -13.24 22.20 8.07
CA LYS A 314 -13.87 23.28 8.83
C LYS A 314 -12.86 23.89 9.81
N PHE A 315 -12.57 25.18 9.69
CA PHE A 315 -11.98 25.95 10.79
C PHE A 315 -13.09 26.52 11.67
N SER A 316 -12.94 26.42 12.98
CA SER A 316 -13.75 27.19 13.93
C SER A 316 -13.32 28.65 13.90
N SER A 317 -13.75 29.39 12.89
CA SER A 317 -13.86 30.84 12.94
C SER A 317 -15.35 31.20 12.94
N LYS A 318 -15.75 31.98 13.94
CA LYS A 318 -17.13 32.35 14.30
C LYS A 318 -18.04 32.53 13.09
N LEU A 319 -19.06 31.68 12.94
CA LEU A 319 -20.23 32.03 12.14
C LEU A 319 -21.03 33.04 12.95
N ALA A 320 -21.19 34.24 12.40
CA ALA A 320 -22.13 35.23 12.91
C ALA A 320 -23.54 34.61 12.92
N PHE A 321 -24.17 34.65 14.09
CA PHE A 321 -25.61 34.47 14.25
C PHE A 321 -26.33 35.42 13.29
N THR A 322 -27.10 34.88 12.34
CA THR A 322 -28.43 35.33 11.88
C THR A 322 -28.84 34.35 10.77
N ILE A 323 -30.14 34.01 10.68
CA ILE A 323 -30.75 32.95 9.84
C ILE A 323 -30.86 31.58 10.57
N PHE A 324 -31.52 31.59 11.73
CA PHE A 324 -32.44 30.52 12.13
C PHE A 324 -33.73 31.20 12.55
N GLY A 325 -34.60 31.45 11.58
CA GLY A 325 -35.98 31.85 11.79
C GLY A 325 -36.82 30.99 10.87
N HIS A 326 -37.62 30.11 11.48
CA HIS A 326 -38.51 29.13 10.85
C HIS A 326 -37.86 27.86 10.31
N LEU A 327 -37.76 26.86 11.19
CA LEU A 327 -38.22 25.50 10.94
C LEU A 327 -38.47 24.86 12.32
N SER A 328 -39.59 25.24 12.92
CA SER A 328 -40.22 24.52 14.02
C SER A 328 -41.70 24.43 13.68
N GLN A 329 -42.07 23.32 13.05
CA GLN A 329 -43.35 22.61 13.19
C GLN A 329 -43.19 21.20 12.61
#